data_AF-A0A1G2B6U7-F1
#
_entry.id   AF-A0A1G2B6U7-F1
#
_cell.length_a   1.000
_cell.length_b   1.000
_cell.length_c   1.000
_cell.angle_alpha   90.00
_cell.angle_beta   90.00
_cell.angle_gamma   90.00
#
_symmetry.space_group_name_H-M   'P 1'
#
loop_
_entity.id
_entity.type
_entity.pdbx_description
1 polymer ?
#
loop_
_entity_poly.entity_id
_entity_poly.type
_entity_poly.pdbx_seq_one_letter_code
_entity_poly.pdbx_strand_id
1 'polypeptide(L)'
;MRKYFFLFLSLVFIFAPTTQALAYSKEQVGLNAHWALGGFGKDSKYEKRLDESRTKWVREHFYHEVLMGPDRGAWLSRYDQTMNNYRDLGISVVGMLAYGTEHGDFSPPTQQEWENYVRSTVKRYTSSVRVWEIWNEPDSPDFLEPNNPEHYVPLLKSAYEVIKEVDPTATVLTGGLSQLNRSWVERLYTDADGSFDGIAMHIYTCREPNHDLLRRQLSEVDAVIQAHNPGEQVWITEAGCSASGGISQAAALQYNKDMLDIVFTYPWVKKVFLYNIRNREEVNEYENNFGLLTVDMKPLPAWDWYSLILIGPYDKERTGLGKEEERAADLRRRMEHSFGAGLIPVSAENWPQFVSAYVYGGYPVQALVQAARFGGKTVHPSIGWDSWKNTDEYKGFIGKNWNEGRLVYAYGQPRQLFDTEVAKSRELQQAIYSQYDSPRLGISFDNWPKLVKAYVYGGYPVEAIVRAGLYDFATVSETVKWSEWRGSAEYQAAIGKSVPLKAE
;
A
#
# COMPACT_ATOMS: atom_id res chain seq x y z
N MET A 1 -27.72 39.59 -49.69
CA MET A 1 -27.06 39.79 -48.39
C MET A 1 -27.31 38.57 -47.50
N ARG A 2 -26.39 37.59 -47.46
CA ARG A 2 -26.46 36.43 -46.57
C ARG A 2 -25.39 36.61 -45.49
N LYS A 3 -25.81 36.66 -44.22
CA LYS A 3 -24.94 36.76 -43.04
C LYS A 3 -24.41 35.36 -42.70
N TYR A 4 -23.09 35.21 -42.66
CA TYR A 4 -22.41 34.02 -42.16
C TYR A 4 -22.34 34.09 -40.63
N PHE A 5 -22.88 33.08 -39.95
CA PHE A 5 -22.72 32.84 -38.52
C PHE A 5 -21.49 31.93 -38.35
N PHE A 6 -20.41 32.45 -37.76
CA PHE A 6 -19.28 31.63 -37.32
C PHE A 6 -19.63 31.04 -35.95
N LEU A 7 -19.83 29.73 -35.89
CA LEU A 7 -19.92 28.98 -34.64
C LEU A 7 -18.50 28.74 -34.13
N PHE A 8 -18.13 29.37 -33.00
CA PHE A 8 -16.94 28.99 -32.23
C PHE A 8 -17.25 27.67 -31.53
N LEU A 9 -16.67 26.57 -32.02
CA LEU A 9 -16.61 25.31 -31.27
C LEU A 9 -15.53 25.46 -30.19
N SER A 10 -15.95 25.76 -28.97
CA SER A 10 -15.11 25.57 -27.78
C SER A 10 -14.94 24.07 -27.55
N LEU A 11 -13.80 23.53 -28.00
CA LEU A 11 -13.30 22.22 -27.56
C LEU A 11 -13.02 22.30 -26.06
N VAL A 12 -13.98 21.84 -25.26
CA VAL A 12 -13.77 21.48 -23.87
C VAL A 12 -12.91 20.22 -23.89
N PHE A 13 -11.61 20.37 -23.64
CA PHE A 13 -10.76 19.25 -23.30
C PHE A 13 -11.27 18.68 -21.97
N ILE A 14 -11.98 17.55 -22.04
CA ILE A 14 -12.19 16.69 -20.89
C ILE A 14 -10.82 16.10 -20.58
N PHE A 15 -10.07 16.74 -19.68
CA PHE A 15 -8.99 16.06 -18.99
C PHE A 15 -9.63 14.88 -18.27
N ALA A 16 -9.37 13.66 -18.75
CA ALA A 16 -9.59 12.48 -17.93
C ALA A 16 -8.82 12.72 -16.63
N PRO A 17 -9.46 12.60 -15.45
CA PRO A 17 -8.71 12.69 -14.21
C PRO A 17 -7.63 11.62 -14.29
N THR A 18 -6.37 12.05 -14.17
CA THR A 18 -5.25 11.17 -13.90
C THR A 18 -5.63 10.37 -12.67
N THR A 19 -6.10 9.14 -12.86
CA THR A 19 -6.35 8.21 -11.77
C THR A 19 -5.00 7.93 -11.14
N GLN A 20 -4.71 8.61 -10.04
CA GLN A 20 -3.60 8.26 -9.18
C GLN A 20 -3.80 6.79 -8.80
N ALA A 21 -2.80 5.96 -9.12
CA ALA A 21 -2.86 4.55 -8.79
C ALA A 21 -3.01 4.42 -7.26
N LEU A 22 -4.02 3.65 -6.81
CA LEU A 22 -4.22 3.38 -5.40
C LEU A 22 -2.98 2.68 -4.83
N ALA A 23 -2.61 2.99 -3.59
CA ALA A 23 -1.43 2.40 -2.92
C ALA A 23 -1.62 0.92 -2.53
N TYR A 24 -2.81 0.38 -2.77
CA TYR A 24 -3.23 -0.97 -2.40
C TYR A 24 -3.92 -1.69 -3.56
N SER A 25 -4.11 -2.99 -3.39
CA SER A 25 -4.64 -3.88 -4.43
C SER A 25 -5.65 -4.89 -3.86
N LYS A 26 -6.31 -5.68 -4.71
CA LYS A 26 -7.21 -6.77 -4.27
C LYS A 26 -6.48 -7.86 -3.48
N GLU A 27 -5.17 -8.00 -3.65
CA GLU A 27 -4.36 -8.85 -2.80
C GLU A 27 -4.26 -8.34 -1.35
N GLN A 28 -4.54 -7.07 -1.11
CA GLN A 28 -4.51 -6.45 0.22
C GLN A 28 -5.90 -6.08 0.74
N VAL A 29 -6.88 -5.86 -0.14
CA VAL A 29 -8.23 -5.41 0.24
C VAL A 29 -9.29 -6.46 -0.10
N GLY A 30 -9.79 -7.13 0.94
CA GLY A 30 -10.84 -8.14 0.88
C GLY A 30 -12.21 -7.62 1.33
N LEU A 31 -13.17 -8.54 1.44
CA LEU A 31 -14.54 -8.26 1.91
C LEU A 31 -14.95 -9.22 3.03
N ASN A 32 -15.69 -8.72 4.02
CA ASN A 32 -16.55 -9.58 4.82
C ASN A 32 -17.76 -9.99 3.97
N ALA A 33 -17.85 -11.27 3.63
CA ALA A 33 -18.81 -11.76 2.63
C ALA A 33 -20.06 -12.37 3.27
N HIS A 34 -19.87 -13.15 4.34
CA HIS A 34 -20.92 -13.92 5.01
C HIS A 34 -21.81 -14.70 4.03
N TRP A 35 -21.25 -15.24 2.95
CA TRP A 35 -22.02 -15.90 1.90
C TRP A 35 -22.62 -17.21 2.43
N ALA A 36 -21.85 -17.99 3.20
CA ALA A 36 -22.33 -19.27 3.72
C ALA A 36 -23.59 -19.08 4.60
N LEU A 37 -23.57 -18.09 5.49
CA LEU A 37 -24.64 -17.81 6.45
C LEU A 37 -25.74 -16.88 5.93
N GLY A 38 -25.42 -15.95 5.03
CA GLY A 38 -26.30 -14.84 4.64
C GLY A 38 -26.68 -14.77 3.17
N GLY A 39 -26.16 -15.67 2.33
CA GLY A 39 -26.37 -15.61 0.86
C GLY A 39 -27.55 -16.39 0.31
N PHE A 40 -28.43 -16.93 1.18
CA PHE A 40 -29.60 -17.70 0.75
C PHE A 40 -30.45 -16.94 -0.28
N GLY A 41 -30.78 -17.60 -1.39
CA GLY A 41 -31.54 -17.02 -2.50
C GLY A 41 -30.76 -15.97 -3.32
N LYS A 42 -29.46 -15.77 -3.04
CA LYS A 42 -28.62 -14.75 -3.67
C LYS A 42 -27.30 -15.33 -4.23
N ASP A 43 -27.14 -16.65 -4.29
CA ASP A 43 -25.88 -17.32 -4.69
C ASP A 43 -25.33 -16.86 -6.03
N SER A 44 -26.16 -16.88 -7.09
CA SER A 44 -25.73 -16.43 -8.42
C SER A 44 -25.36 -14.94 -8.45
N LYS A 45 -25.91 -14.14 -7.54
CA LYS A 45 -25.55 -12.73 -7.40
C LYS A 45 -24.22 -12.57 -6.66
N TYR A 46 -23.95 -13.36 -5.63
CA TYR A 46 -22.66 -13.38 -4.95
C TYR A 46 -21.54 -13.77 -5.92
N GLU A 47 -21.72 -14.89 -6.62
CA GLU A 47 -20.78 -15.39 -7.62
C GLU A 47 -20.49 -14.32 -8.68
N LYS A 48 -21.55 -13.77 -9.30
CA LYS A 48 -21.43 -12.71 -10.30
C LYS A 48 -20.68 -11.48 -9.77
N ARG A 49 -21.01 -11.02 -8.57
CA ARG A 49 -20.40 -9.80 -8.01
C ARG A 49 -18.92 -10.01 -7.71
N LEU A 50 -18.59 -11.11 -7.05
CA LEU A 50 -17.20 -11.42 -6.70
C LEU A 50 -16.31 -11.63 -7.94
N ASP A 51 -16.86 -12.24 -8.99
CA ASP A 51 -16.20 -12.37 -10.30
C ASP A 51 -16.00 -11.00 -10.98
N GLU A 52 -17.08 -10.22 -11.14
CA GLU A 52 -17.03 -8.88 -11.77
C GLU A 52 -16.06 -7.93 -11.06
N SER A 53 -16.01 -7.98 -9.72
CA SER A 53 -15.09 -7.14 -8.94
C SER A 53 -13.69 -7.72 -8.81
N ARG A 54 -13.45 -8.93 -9.34
CA ARG A 54 -12.17 -9.65 -9.31
C ARG A 54 -11.62 -9.73 -7.88
N THR A 55 -12.50 -9.99 -6.93
CA THR A 55 -12.15 -10.12 -5.51
C THR A 55 -11.16 -11.26 -5.33
N LYS A 56 -10.18 -11.10 -4.43
CA LYS A 56 -9.18 -12.14 -4.14
C LYS A 56 -9.24 -12.69 -2.72
N TRP A 57 -9.80 -11.92 -1.80
CA TRP A 57 -9.86 -12.28 -0.38
C TRP A 57 -11.25 -12.00 0.18
N VAL A 58 -11.77 -12.98 0.91
CA VAL A 58 -13.00 -12.85 1.69
C VAL A 58 -12.80 -13.36 3.10
N ARG A 59 -13.61 -12.85 4.02
CA ARG A 59 -13.74 -13.35 5.38
C ARG A 59 -15.11 -13.98 5.56
N GLU A 60 -15.13 -15.18 6.14
CA GLU A 60 -16.32 -15.98 6.39
C GLU A 60 -16.37 -16.42 7.85
N HIS A 61 -17.58 -16.45 8.40
CA HIS A 61 -17.79 -16.92 9.76
C HIS A 61 -18.05 -18.41 9.74
N PHE A 62 -17.42 -19.13 10.65
CA PHE A 62 -17.67 -20.53 10.94
C PHE A 62 -18.10 -20.57 12.41
N TYR A 63 -19.38 -20.79 12.63
CA TYR A 63 -19.95 -20.84 13.97
C TYR A 63 -20.03 -22.28 14.49
N HIS A 64 -19.58 -22.49 15.74
CA HIS A 64 -19.60 -23.78 16.42
C HIS A 64 -21.03 -24.33 16.46
N GLU A 65 -22.00 -23.53 16.93
CA GLU A 65 -23.42 -23.93 16.96
C GLU A 65 -23.92 -24.42 15.59
N VAL A 66 -23.50 -23.78 14.50
CA VAL A 66 -23.93 -24.11 13.14
C VAL A 66 -23.32 -25.44 12.67
N LEU A 67 -22.04 -25.63 12.94
CA LEU A 67 -21.26 -26.74 12.37
C LEU A 67 -21.25 -27.99 13.25
N MET A 68 -21.58 -27.84 14.53
CA MET A 68 -21.67 -28.92 15.53
C MET A 68 -23.10 -29.17 16.01
N GLY A 69 -24.05 -28.30 15.67
CA GLY A 69 -25.45 -28.40 16.07
C GLY A 69 -26.25 -29.48 15.33
N PRO A 70 -27.57 -29.57 15.61
CA PRO A 70 -28.44 -30.64 15.13
C PRO A 70 -28.54 -30.69 13.58
N ASP A 71 -28.55 -29.53 12.92
CA ASP A 71 -28.69 -29.41 11.47
C ASP A 71 -27.36 -29.36 10.72
N ARG A 72 -26.26 -29.76 11.36
CA ARG A 72 -24.90 -29.66 10.81
C ARG A 72 -24.76 -30.25 9.41
N GLY A 73 -25.52 -31.29 9.05
CA GLY A 73 -25.44 -31.90 7.71
C GLY A 73 -25.82 -30.93 6.58
N ALA A 74 -26.89 -30.16 6.78
CA ALA A 74 -27.34 -29.15 5.82
C ALA A 74 -26.35 -27.97 5.78
N TRP A 75 -25.88 -27.53 6.94
CA TRP A 75 -24.89 -26.47 7.03
C TRP A 75 -23.55 -26.85 6.40
N LEU A 76 -23.02 -28.04 6.67
CA LEU A 76 -21.79 -28.50 6.02
C LEU A 76 -21.96 -28.55 4.50
N SER A 77 -23.11 -28.98 3.99
CA SER A 77 -23.40 -28.94 2.55
C SER A 77 -23.42 -27.51 1.99
N ARG A 78 -23.97 -26.55 2.75
CA ARG A 78 -23.98 -25.13 2.40
C ARG A 78 -22.58 -24.52 2.36
N TYR A 79 -21.75 -24.82 3.37
CA TYR A 79 -20.36 -24.36 3.41
C TYR A 79 -19.52 -25.02 2.32
N ASP A 80 -19.68 -26.32 2.05
CA ASP A 80 -19.00 -26.99 0.95
C ASP A 80 -19.28 -26.30 -0.39
N GLN A 81 -20.56 -26.02 -0.68
CA GLN A 81 -20.94 -25.30 -1.89
C GLN A 81 -20.26 -23.92 -1.95
N THR A 82 -20.31 -23.17 -0.85
CA THR A 82 -19.75 -21.81 -0.79
C THR A 82 -18.23 -21.82 -0.96
N MET A 83 -17.52 -22.73 -0.29
CA MET A 83 -16.07 -22.90 -0.39
C MET A 83 -15.64 -23.37 -1.79
N ASN A 84 -16.41 -24.25 -2.42
CA ASN A 84 -16.19 -24.65 -3.81
C ASN A 84 -16.33 -23.45 -4.75
N ASN A 85 -17.37 -22.62 -4.58
CA ASN A 85 -17.55 -21.42 -5.39
C ASN A 85 -16.38 -20.43 -5.22
N TYR A 86 -15.90 -20.21 -3.98
CA TYR A 86 -14.71 -19.38 -3.76
C TYR A 86 -13.48 -19.92 -4.46
N ARG A 87 -13.22 -21.23 -4.35
CA ARG A 87 -12.09 -21.88 -5.02
C ARG A 87 -12.19 -21.73 -6.54
N ASP A 88 -13.36 -21.94 -7.12
CA ASP A 88 -13.58 -21.89 -8.56
C ASP A 88 -13.41 -20.45 -9.10
N LEU A 89 -13.69 -19.45 -8.27
CA LEU A 89 -13.41 -18.02 -8.53
C LEU A 89 -11.95 -17.61 -8.22
N GLY A 90 -11.12 -18.51 -7.67
CA GLY A 90 -9.75 -18.19 -7.26
C GLY A 90 -9.68 -17.22 -6.06
N ILE A 91 -10.68 -17.28 -5.17
CA ILE A 91 -10.79 -16.44 -3.98
C ILE A 91 -10.26 -17.18 -2.76
N SER A 92 -9.36 -16.53 -2.02
CA SER A 92 -8.85 -17.03 -0.74
C SER A 92 -9.76 -16.63 0.42
N VAL A 93 -9.90 -17.51 1.40
CA VAL A 93 -10.81 -17.35 2.54
C VAL A 93 -10.02 -17.22 3.84
N VAL A 94 -10.36 -16.21 4.63
CA VAL A 94 -10.12 -16.17 6.08
C VAL A 94 -11.34 -16.79 6.76
N GLY A 95 -11.15 -17.95 7.40
CA GLY A 95 -12.20 -18.62 8.16
C GLY A 95 -12.13 -18.23 9.63
N MET A 96 -13.13 -17.51 10.11
CA MET A 96 -13.23 -17.13 11.52
C MET A 96 -13.94 -18.23 12.31
N LEU A 97 -13.24 -18.87 13.25
CA LEU A 97 -13.79 -19.90 14.13
C LEU A 97 -14.30 -19.25 15.42
N ALA A 98 -15.61 -19.27 15.65
CA ALA A 98 -16.26 -18.84 16.90
C ALA A 98 -17.60 -19.61 17.01
N TYR A 99 -18.60 -19.34 17.85
CA TYR A 99 -18.54 -18.86 19.22
C TYR A 99 -18.80 -20.06 20.15
N GLY A 100 -19.64 -19.89 21.19
CA GLY A 100 -20.11 -20.92 22.10
C GLY A 100 -20.99 -21.98 21.43
N THR A 101 -21.50 -22.90 22.25
CA THR A 101 -22.22 -24.09 21.77
C THR A 101 -23.66 -23.79 21.36
N GLU A 102 -24.22 -22.68 21.84
CA GLU A 102 -25.58 -22.22 21.56
C GLU A 102 -25.61 -20.89 20.80
N HIS A 103 -26.75 -20.59 20.19
CA HIS A 103 -26.93 -19.34 19.45
C HIS A 103 -26.88 -18.13 20.37
N GLY A 104 -25.95 -17.21 20.12
CA GLY A 104 -25.74 -16.03 20.96
C GLY A 104 -25.02 -16.32 22.28
N ASP A 105 -24.48 -17.53 22.45
CA ASP A 105 -23.59 -17.87 23.55
C ASP A 105 -22.16 -17.45 23.22
N PHE A 106 -21.63 -16.52 24.03
CA PHE A 106 -20.27 -16.00 23.93
C PHE A 106 -19.36 -16.53 25.04
N SER A 107 -19.81 -17.52 25.80
CA SER A 107 -18.94 -18.25 26.69
C SER A 107 -18.09 -19.26 25.91
N PRO A 108 -16.81 -19.42 26.27
CA PRO A 108 -15.97 -20.49 25.72
C PRO A 108 -16.62 -21.86 25.90
N PRO A 109 -16.72 -22.70 24.85
CA PRO A 109 -17.02 -24.12 25.01
C PRO A 109 -16.01 -24.80 25.94
N THR A 110 -16.31 -26.01 26.40
CA THR A 110 -15.26 -26.80 27.06
C THR A 110 -14.09 -27.00 26.10
N GLN A 111 -12.87 -27.10 26.62
CA GLN A 111 -11.67 -27.27 25.78
C GLN A 111 -11.82 -28.44 24.80
N GLN A 112 -12.41 -29.56 25.25
CA GLN A 112 -12.63 -30.73 24.40
C GLN A 112 -13.63 -30.48 23.27
N GLU A 113 -14.71 -29.74 23.52
CA GLU A 113 -15.68 -29.35 22.48
C GLU A 113 -15.05 -28.41 21.47
N TRP A 114 -14.31 -27.42 21.96
CA TRP A 114 -13.57 -26.47 21.14
C TRP A 114 -12.56 -27.17 20.22
N GLU A 115 -11.70 -28.04 20.76
CA GLU A 115 -10.72 -28.78 19.97
C GLU A 115 -11.37 -29.71 18.93
N ASN A 116 -12.47 -30.38 19.29
CA ASN A 116 -13.22 -31.24 18.37
C ASN A 116 -13.83 -30.44 17.21
N TYR A 117 -14.38 -29.27 17.52
CA TYR A 117 -14.92 -28.34 16.54
C TYR A 117 -13.84 -27.82 15.58
N VAL A 118 -12.75 -27.28 16.12
CA VAL A 118 -11.62 -26.76 15.33
C VAL A 118 -11.08 -27.87 14.43
N ARG A 119 -10.78 -29.05 14.99
CA ARG A 119 -10.23 -30.19 14.24
C ARG A 119 -11.15 -30.63 13.11
N SER A 120 -12.45 -30.76 13.38
CA SER A 120 -13.42 -31.22 12.40
C SER A 120 -13.59 -30.23 11.25
N THR A 121 -13.64 -28.93 11.57
CA THR A 121 -13.82 -27.85 10.60
C THR A 121 -12.57 -27.68 9.74
N VAL A 122 -11.40 -27.56 10.35
CA VAL A 122 -10.12 -27.35 9.65
C VAL A 122 -9.79 -28.55 8.76
N LYS A 123 -9.98 -29.78 9.27
CA LYS A 123 -9.75 -31.00 8.49
C LYS A 123 -10.65 -31.07 7.25
N ARG A 124 -11.89 -30.58 7.34
CA ARG A 124 -12.82 -30.57 6.20
C ARG A 124 -12.41 -29.57 5.12
N TYR A 125 -11.93 -28.39 5.52
CA TYR A 125 -11.70 -27.27 4.61
C TYR A 125 -10.23 -26.96 4.31
N THR A 126 -9.31 -27.87 4.60
CA THR A 126 -7.85 -27.72 4.33
C THR A 126 -7.51 -27.36 2.88
N SER A 127 -8.34 -27.79 1.92
CA SER A 127 -8.15 -27.45 0.50
C SER A 127 -8.66 -26.07 0.11
N SER A 128 -9.47 -25.42 0.97
CA SER A 128 -10.23 -24.20 0.63
C SER A 128 -9.92 -23.01 1.54
N VAL A 129 -9.55 -23.26 2.81
CA VAL A 129 -9.23 -22.25 3.81
C VAL A 129 -7.81 -22.48 4.30
N ARG A 130 -6.97 -21.45 4.20
CA ARG A 130 -5.55 -21.48 4.62
C ARG A 130 -5.23 -20.50 5.74
N VAL A 131 -6.16 -19.60 6.06
CA VAL A 131 -6.02 -18.61 7.12
C VAL A 131 -7.20 -18.77 8.06
N TRP A 132 -6.92 -19.07 9.33
CA TRP A 132 -7.92 -19.27 10.37
C TRP A 132 -7.80 -18.18 11.41
N GLU A 133 -8.89 -17.46 11.67
CA GLU A 133 -8.98 -16.46 12.72
C GLU A 133 -9.69 -17.05 13.93
N ILE A 134 -9.08 -16.92 15.11
CA ILE A 134 -9.56 -17.61 16.31
C ILE A 134 -10.36 -16.66 17.18
N TRP A 135 -11.68 -16.87 17.21
CA TRP A 135 -12.66 -16.00 17.86
C TRP A 135 -12.89 -14.66 17.13
N ASN A 136 -13.91 -13.93 17.57
CA ASN A 136 -14.21 -12.59 17.06
C ASN A 136 -14.48 -11.64 18.23
N GLU A 137 -13.77 -10.52 18.25
CA GLU A 137 -13.82 -9.47 19.27
C GLU A 137 -13.68 -9.99 20.71
N PRO A 138 -12.62 -10.77 21.01
CA PRO A 138 -12.42 -11.30 22.37
C PRO A 138 -12.17 -10.19 23.41
N ASP A 139 -11.90 -8.95 22.99
CA ASP A 139 -11.75 -7.77 23.84
C ASP A 139 -13.05 -6.95 24.01
N SER A 140 -14.17 -7.43 23.45
CA SER A 140 -15.50 -6.86 23.62
C SER A 140 -16.37 -7.74 24.52
N PRO A 141 -16.99 -7.18 25.59
CA PRO A 141 -17.89 -7.94 26.46
C PRO A 141 -19.14 -8.47 25.76
N ASP A 142 -19.46 -7.92 24.58
CA ASP A 142 -20.57 -8.42 23.76
C ASP A 142 -20.25 -9.75 23.07
N PHE A 143 -18.96 -10.13 22.99
CA PHE A 143 -18.50 -11.26 22.18
C PHE A 143 -17.56 -12.23 22.90
N LEU A 144 -17.25 -12.03 24.18
CA LEU A 144 -16.60 -13.02 25.03
C LEU A 144 -17.02 -12.81 26.49
N GLU A 145 -17.51 -13.86 27.14
CA GLU A 145 -17.89 -13.82 28.56
C GLU A 145 -17.26 -15.00 29.34
N PRO A 146 -16.38 -14.75 30.33
CA PRO A 146 -15.82 -13.45 30.74
C PRO A 146 -14.85 -12.80 29.74
N ASN A 147 -14.97 -11.49 29.56
CA ASN A 147 -14.15 -10.72 28.63
C ASN A 147 -12.74 -10.41 29.14
N ASN A 148 -11.79 -11.34 28.98
CA ASN A 148 -10.39 -11.09 29.33
C ASN A 148 -9.41 -12.06 28.65
N PRO A 149 -8.10 -11.73 28.58
CA PRO A 149 -7.09 -12.60 27.98
C PRO A 149 -7.01 -13.99 28.63
N GLU A 150 -7.28 -14.12 29.92
CA GLU A 150 -7.21 -15.41 30.64
C GLU A 150 -8.23 -16.43 30.13
N HIS A 151 -9.36 -15.98 29.57
CA HIS A 151 -10.37 -16.85 28.95
C HIS A 151 -10.14 -17.03 27.45
N TYR A 152 -9.57 -16.03 26.78
CA TYR A 152 -9.30 -16.08 25.34
C TYR A 152 -8.03 -16.87 24.98
N VAL A 153 -6.91 -16.65 25.70
CA VAL A 153 -5.61 -17.25 25.38
C VAL A 153 -5.64 -18.79 25.36
N PRO A 154 -6.34 -19.50 26.27
CA PRO A 154 -6.48 -20.96 26.18
C PRO A 154 -7.18 -21.43 24.89
N LEU A 155 -8.20 -20.71 24.42
CA LEU A 155 -8.87 -21.01 23.15
C LEU A 155 -7.94 -20.83 21.96
N LEU A 156 -7.17 -19.73 21.95
CA LEU A 156 -6.17 -19.45 20.92
C LEU A 156 -5.10 -20.54 20.85
N LYS A 157 -4.50 -20.89 22.00
CA LYS A 157 -3.43 -21.90 22.10
C LYS A 157 -3.88 -23.27 21.61
N SER A 158 -5.00 -23.76 22.14
CA SER A 158 -5.54 -25.07 21.74
C SER A 158 -5.94 -25.10 20.27
N ALA A 159 -6.54 -24.03 19.73
CA ALA A 159 -6.83 -23.94 18.31
C ALA A 159 -5.56 -23.94 17.45
N TYR A 160 -4.54 -23.18 17.84
CA TYR A 160 -3.26 -23.14 17.13
C TYR A 160 -2.62 -24.53 17.04
N GLU A 161 -2.51 -25.24 18.17
CA GLU A 161 -1.96 -26.60 18.21
C GLU A 161 -2.73 -27.57 17.30
N VAL A 162 -4.06 -27.58 17.42
CA VAL A 162 -4.92 -28.44 16.59
C VAL A 162 -4.80 -28.10 15.10
N ILE A 163 -4.78 -26.81 14.74
CA ILE A 163 -4.64 -26.37 13.36
C ILE A 163 -3.30 -26.80 12.80
N LYS A 164 -2.19 -26.56 13.52
CA LYS A 164 -0.85 -26.94 13.06
C LYS A 164 -0.67 -28.46 12.97
N GLU A 165 -1.37 -29.24 13.80
CA GLU A 165 -1.39 -30.71 13.69
C GLU A 165 -2.11 -31.17 12.41
N VAL A 166 -3.23 -30.53 12.06
CA VAL A 166 -4.05 -30.89 10.88
C VAL A 166 -3.46 -30.34 9.58
N ASP A 167 -3.01 -29.09 9.59
CA ASP A 167 -2.38 -28.38 8.48
C ASP A 167 -1.23 -27.50 8.98
N PRO A 168 0.01 -28.00 8.97
CA PRO A 168 1.20 -27.24 9.37
C PRO A 168 1.44 -25.98 8.52
N THR A 169 0.81 -25.87 7.35
CA THR A 169 0.97 -24.74 6.42
C THR A 169 -0.08 -23.66 6.59
N ALA A 170 -1.12 -23.91 7.40
CA ALA A 170 -2.15 -22.91 7.67
C ALA A 170 -1.59 -21.75 8.50
N THR A 171 -2.06 -20.54 8.20
CA THR A 171 -1.83 -19.34 9.01
C THR A 171 -2.93 -19.24 10.07
N VAL A 172 -2.55 -19.03 11.32
CA VAL A 172 -3.46 -18.84 12.44
C VAL A 172 -3.37 -17.39 12.90
N LEU A 173 -4.47 -16.67 12.82
CA LEU A 173 -4.60 -15.32 13.34
C LEU A 173 -5.21 -15.36 14.75
N THR A 174 -4.85 -14.38 15.57
CA THR A 174 -5.64 -14.07 16.76
C THR A 174 -7.07 -13.70 16.36
N GLY A 175 -7.99 -13.65 17.31
CA GLY A 175 -9.32 -13.08 17.09
C GLY A 175 -9.21 -11.61 16.76
N GLY A 176 -10.03 -11.17 15.81
CA GLY A 176 -10.13 -9.76 15.45
C GLY A 176 -10.54 -8.94 16.66
N LEU A 177 -9.60 -8.18 17.24
CA LEU A 177 -9.92 -7.25 18.32
C LEU A 177 -10.91 -6.20 17.82
N SER A 178 -11.92 -5.85 18.62
CA SER A 178 -13.02 -4.93 18.28
C SER A 178 -12.55 -3.53 17.82
N GLN A 179 -11.33 -3.15 18.20
CA GLN A 179 -10.63 -1.95 17.75
C GLN A 179 -9.11 -2.21 17.71
N LEU A 180 -8.34 -1.19 17.32
CA LEU A 180 -6.90 -1.12 17.51
C LEU A 180 -6.53 -1.03 19.02
N ASN A 181 -6.68 -2.15 19.73
CA ASN A 181 -6.57 -2.24 21.18
C ASN A 181 -5.14 -2.55 21.62
N ARG A 182 -4.34 -1.50 21.82
CA ARG A 182 -2.93 -1.59 22.20
C ARG A 182 -2.66 -2.54 23.37
N SER A 183 -3.43 -2.45 24.46
CA SER A 183 -3.18 -3.27 25.66
C SER A 183 -3.43 -4.75 25.43
N TRP A 184 -4.42 -5.09 24.60
CA TRP A 184 -4.66 -6.48 24.22
C TRP A 184 -3.56 -7.01 23.29
N VAL A 185 -3.08 -6.19 22.34
CA VAL A 185 -1.91 -6.55 21.50
C VAL A 185 -0.68 -6.84 22.38
N GLU A 186 -0.41 -6.02 23.39
CA GLU A 186 0.69 -6.24 24.32
C GLU A 186 0.52 -7.56 25.09
N ARG A 187 -0.71 -7.86 25.55
CA ARG A 187 -1.04 -9.14 26.23
C ARG A 187 -0.92 -10.36 25.31
N LEU A 188 -1.22 -10.23 24.03
CA LEU A 188 -1.03 -11.32 23.06
C LEU A 188 0.45 -11.71 22.95
N TYR A 189 1.35 -10.73 22.88
CA TYR A 189 2.79 -10.98 22.87
C TYR A 189 3.32 -11.53 24.20
N THR A 190 2.72 -11.20 25.35
CA THR A 190 3.22 -11.72 26.64
C THR A 190 2.66 -13.10 26.97
N ASP A 191 1.41 -13.37 26.60
CA ASP A 191 0.68 -14.53 27.12
C ASP A 191 0.47 -15.63 26.07
N ALA A 192 0.48 -15.27 24.79
CA ALA A 192 0.19 -16.16 23.66
C ALA A 192 1.32 -16.25 22.64
N ASP A 193 2.54 -15.78 22.98
CA ASP A 193 3.69 -15.87 22.09
C ASP A 193 3.91 -17.30 21.57
N GLY A 194 4.27 -17.41 20.30
CA GLY A 194 4.42 -18.69 19.58
C GLY A 194 3.13 -19.46 19.31
N SER A 195 1.96 -18.90 19.64
CA SER A 195 0.64 -19.55 19.48
C SER A 195 -0.27 -18.84 18.46
N PHE A 196 0.32 -18.02 17.59
CA PHE A 196 -0.32 -17.40 16.42
C PHE A 196 0.76 -17.05 15.39
N ASP A 197 0.35 -16.86 14.12
CA ASP A 197 1.23 -16.43 13.02
C ASP A 197 0.98 -14.97 12.59
N GLY A 198 -0.10 -14.36 13.08
CA GLY A 198 -0.43 -12.96 12.82
C GLY A 198 -1.51 -12.44 13.76
N ILE A 199 -1.58 -11.12 13.90
CA ILE A 199 -2.56 -10.44 14.77
C ILE A 199 -3.75 -9.97 13.92
N ALA A 200 -4.97 -10.19 14.39
CA ALA A 200 -6.18 -9.65 13.77
C ALA A 200 -6.79 -8.51 14.61
N MET A 201 -7.27 -7.45 13.97
CA MET A 201 -7.94 -6.31 14.62
C MET A 201 -8.99 -5.69 13.69
N HIS A 202 -9.91 -4.91 14.26
CA HIS A 202 -10.95 -4.20 13.54
C HIS A 202 -10.73 -2.68 13.60
N ILE A 203 -11.28 -1.96 12.62
CA ILE A 203 -11.22 -0.49 12.55
C ILE A 203 -12.63 0.08 12.34
N TYR A 204 -13.17 0.69 13.40
CA TYR A 204 -14.48 1.35 13.38
C TYR A 204 -14.42 2.76 13.98
N THR A 205 -13.67 3.68 13.36
CA THR A 205 -13.48 5.07 13.84
C THR A 205 -14.26 6.12 13.04
N CYS A 206 -15.23 5.73 12.20
CA CYS A 206 -15.93 6.64 11.28
C CYS A 206 -16.96 7.59 11.94
N ARG A 207 -17.60 7.20 13.04
CA ARG A 207 -18.73 7.94 13.63
C ARG A 207 -18.35 9.31 14.20
N GLU A 208 -17.05 9.57 14.37
CA GLU A 208 -16.51 10.87 14.74
C GLU A 208 -15.36 11.20 13.78
N PRO A 209 -15.03 12.48 13.52
CA PRO A 209 -14.09 12.88 12.46
C PRO A 209 -12.65 12.51 12.82
N ASN A 210 -12.34 11.23 12.85
CA ASN A 210 -11.26 10.74 13.67
C ASN A 210 -10.25 9.91 12.87
N HIS A 211 -9.89 10.42 11.69
CA HIS A 211 -8.60 10.09 11.09
C HIS A 211 -7.46 10.35 12.09
N ASP A 212 -7.62 11.31 13.00
CA ASP A 212 -6.66 11.57 14.06
C ASP A 212 -6.65 10.46 15.14
N LEU A 213 -7.81 9.95 15.57
CA LEU A 213 -7.89 8.75 16.42
C LEU A 213 -7.34 7.52 15.72
N LEU A 214 -7.68 7.31 14.44
CA LEU A 214 -7.14 6.22 13.65
C LEU A 214 -5.61 6.28 13.63
N ARG A 215 -5.02 7.44 13.29
CA ARG A 215 -3.57 7.64 13.29
C ARG A 215 -2.96 7.44 14.68
N ARG A 216 -3.61 7.95 15.73
CA ARG A 216 -3.15 7.78 17.11
C ARG A 216 -3.13 6.30 17.50
N GLN A 217 -4.22 5.57 17.28
CA GLN A 217 -4.32 4.15 17.61
C GLN A 217 -3.34 3.31 16.78
N LEU A 218 -3.19 3.60 15.48
CA LEU A 218 -2.18 2.95 14.64
C LEU A 218 -0.76 3.21 15.17
N SER A 219 -0.46 4.45 15.58
CA SER A 219 0.84 4.78 16.19
C SER A 219 1.06 4.09 17.53
N GLU A 220 0.02 3.93 18.35
CA GLU A 220 0.09 3.23 19.64
C GLU A 220 0.33 1.74 19.46
N VAL A 221 -0.33 1.11 18.48
CA VAL A 221 -0.11 -0.30 18.13
C VAL A 221 1.24 -0.49 17.46
N ASP A 222 1.65 0.40 16.56
CA ASP A 222 2.97 0.36 15.92
C ASP A 222 4.08 0.36 16.95
N ALA A 223 4.01 1.20 17.99
CA ALA A 223 4.99 1.20 19.08
C ALA A 223 5.11 -0.17 19.78
N VAL A 224 3.99 -0.89 19.99
CA VAL A 224 4.01 -2.23 20.57
C VAL A 224 4.59 -3.25 19.58
N ILE A 225 4.19 -3.20 18.31
CA ILE A 225 4.74 -4.08 17.27
C ILE A 225 6.26 -3.90 17.15
N GLN A 226 6.76 -2.66 17.06
CA GLN A 226 8.20 -2.39 16.97
C GLN A 226 8.97 -2.83 18.23
N ALA A 227 8.34 -2.82 19.40
CA ALA A 227 8.97 -3.24 20.64
C ALA A 227 9.04 -4.78 20.79
N HIS A 228 8.07 -5.51 20.25
CA HIS A 228 7.96 -6.97 20.43
C HIS A 228 8.33 -7.77 19.18
N ASN A 229 7.77 -7.43 18.01
CA ASN A 229 8.00 -8.11 16.75
C ASN A 229 7.90 -7.14 15.54
N PRO A 230 8.99 -6.43 15.16
CA PRO A 230 8.99 -5.52 14.00
C PRO A 230 8.60 -6.16 12.66
N GLY A 231 8.64 -7.49 12.55
CA GLY A 231 8.25 -8.25 11.38
C GLY A 231 6.80 -8.75 11.39
N GLU A 232 6.00 -8.35 12.38
CA GLU A 232 4.62 -8.81 12.54
C GLU A 232 3.76 -8.54 11.30
N GLN A 233 2.84 -9.46 11.01
CA GLN A 233 1.85 -9.30 9.95
C GLN A 233 0.46 -9.17 10.55
N VAL A 234 -0.07 -7.94 10.52
CA VAL A 234 -1.40 -7.66 11.05
C VAL A 234 -2.46 -7.71 9.95
N TRP A 235 -3.58 -8.32 10.28
CA TRP A 235 -4.75 -8.43 9.44
C TRP A 235 -5.86 -7.56 10.02
N ILE A 236 -6.30 -6.56 9.27
CA ILE A 236 -7.49 -5.80 9.64
C ILE A 236 -8.71 -6.58 9.13
N THR A 237 -9.24 -7.50 9.94
CA THR A 237 -10.26 -8.47 9.54
C THR A 237 -11.66 -7.87 9.43
N GLU A 238 -11.87 -6.68 9.97
CA GLU A 238 -13.01 -5.83 9.67
C GLU A 238 -12.63 -4.34 9.68
N ALA A 239 -13.12 -3.59 8.70
CA ALA A 239 -13.04 -2.14 8.71
C ALA A 239 -14.15 -1.54 7.87
N GLY A 240 -14.67 -0.38 8.27
CA GLY A 240 -15.61 0.33 7.41
C GLY A 240 -16.29 1.50 8.07
N CYS A 241 -17.20 2.09 7.30
CA CYS A 241 -18.08 3.13 7.77
C CYS A 241 -19.52 2.86 7.36
N SER A 242 -20.41 2.88 8.34
CA SER A 242 -21.84 2.80 8.12
C SER A 242 -22.39 4.14 7.62
N ALA A 243 -23.19 4.11 6.56
CA ALA A 243 -23.96 5.25 6.06
C ALA A 243 -25.25 5.47 6.89
N SER A 244 -25.09 5.67 8.20
CA SER A 244 -26.16 5.86 9.18
C SER A 244 -25.82 6.99 10.17
N GLY A 245 -26.77 7.39 11.03
CA GLY A 245 -26.48 8.33 12.11
C GLY A 245 -26.00 9.72 11.63
N GLY A 246 -26.49 10.18 10.48
CA GLY A 246 -26.10 11.45 9.85
C GLY A 246 -24.96 11.36 8.83
N ILE A 247 -24.35 10.19 8.66
CA ILE A 247 -23.30 9.96 7.67
C ILE A 247 -23.93 9.58 6.32
N SER A 248 -23.67 10.39 5.28
CA SER A 248 -24.11 10.07 3.91
C SER A 248 -23.30 8.92 3.30
N GLN A 249 -23.85 8.24 2.30
CA GLN A 249 -23.09 7.22 1.54
C GLN A 249 -21.80 7.77 0.93
N ALA A 250 -21.80 9.03 0.48
CA ALA A 250 -20.61 9.68 -0.06
C ALA A 250 -19.53 9.92 1.02
N ALA A 251 -19.95 10.31 2.23
CA ALA A 251 -19.04 10.48 3.35
C ALA A 251 -18.47 9.14 3.84
N ALA A 252 -19.30 8.10 3.95
CA ALA A 252 -18.85 6.75 4.29
C ALA A 252 -17.84 6.19 3.27
N LEU A 253 -18.11 6.40 1.98
CA LEU A 253 -17.15 6.04 0.92
C LEU A 253 -15.84 6.82 1.04
N GLN A 254 -15.90 8.13 1.27
CA GLN A 254 -14.69 8.93 1.40
C GLN A 254 -13.86 8.48 2.60
N TYR A 255 -14.50 8.19 3.74
CA TYR A 255 -13.81 7.64 4.90
C TYR A 255 -13.13 6.29 4.57
N ASN A 256 -13.81 5.38 3.88
CA ASN A 256 -13.21 4.08 3.51
C ASN A 256 -11.95 4.26 2.63
N LYS A 257 -11.96 5.24 1.71
CA LYS A 257 -10.77 5.57 0.89
C LYS A 257 -9.63 6.09 1.76
N ASP A 258 -9.92 7.10 2.58
CA ASP A 258 -8.94 7.75 3.43
C ASP A 258 -8.37 6.78 4.49
N MET A 259 -9.20 5.91 5.04
CA MET A 259 -8.80 4.85 5.98
C MET A 259 -7.81 3.90 5.33
N LEU A 260 -8.08 3.39 4.12
CA LEU A 260 -7.12 2.51 3.44
C LEU A 260 -5.81 3.24 3.12
N ASP A 261 -5.89 4.50 2.66
CA ASP A 261 -4.68 5.31 2.39
C ASP A 261 -3.83 5.51 3.65
N ILE A 262 -4.44 5.75 4.81
CA ILE A 262 -3.74 5.89 6.11
C ILE A 262 -3.18 4.54 6.57
N VAL A 263 -4.01 3.50 6.60
CA VAL A 263 -3.65 2.19 7.16
C VAL A 263 -2.49 1.56 6.39
N PHE A 264 -2.48 1.65 5.06
CA PHE A 264 -1.38 1.10 4.25
C PHE A 264 -0.09 1.94 4.26
N THR A 265 -0.04 3.06 4.99
CA THR A 265 1.25 3.70 5.32
C THR A 265 2.07 2.89 6.35
N TYR A 266 1.43 1.96 7.07
CA TYR A 266 2.06 1.11 8.05
C TYR A 266 2.46 -0.24 7.41
N PRO A 267 3.77 -0.55 7.26
CA PRO A 267 4.24 -1.70 6.49
C PRO A 267 3.89 -3.06 7.11
N TRP A 268 3.56 -3.10 8.40
CA TRP A 268 3.10 -4.31 9.10
C TRP A 268 1.63 -4.67 8.78
N VAL A 269 0.86 -3.77 8.15
CA VAL A 269 -0.51 -4.09 7.74
C VAL A 269 -0.48 -4.96 6.49
N LYS A 270 -0.92 -6.21 6.65
CA LYS A 270 -0.93 -7.21 5.58
C LYS A 270 -2.16 -7.10 4.70
N LYS A 271 -3.35 -7.02 5.31
CA LYS A 271 -4.65 -6.97 4.62
C LYS A 271 -5.68 -6.15 5.39
N VAL A 272 -6.69 -5.66 4.67
CA VAL A 272 -7.89 -5.02 5.21
C VAL A 272 -9.13 -5.66 4.58
N PHE A 273 -10.13 -6.02 5.38
CA PHE A 273 -11.40 -6.58 4.90
C PHE A 273 -12.52 -5.58 5.16
N LEU A 274 -13.10 -5.04 4.09
CA LEU A 274 -14.19 -4.09 4.23
C LEU A 274 -15.43 -4.81 4.77
N TYR A 275 -15.96 -4.32 5.88
CA TYR A 275 -17.25 -4.71 6.43
C TYR A 275 -18.32 -3.79 5.82
N ASN A 276 -19.22 -4.28 4.97
CA ASN A 276 -19.29 -5.64 4.42
C ASN A 276 -19.80 -5.65 2.96
N ILE A 277 -19.87 -6.82 2.33
CA ILE A 277 -20.21 -6.92 0.91
C ILE A 277 -21.57 -6.29 0.56
N ARG A 278 -22.58 -6.42 1.44
CA ARG A 278 -23.95 -5.94 1.20
C ARG A 278 -24.62 -5.48 2.48
N ASN A 279 -25.55 -4.52 2.35
CA ASN A 279 -26.40 -4.09 3.43
C ASN A 279 -27.13 -5.30 4.05
N ARG A 280 -27.23 -5.29 5.37
CA ARG A 280 -27.95 -6.30 6.14
C ARG A 280 -29.43 -5.95 6.24
N GLU A 281 -30.23 -6.98 6.44
CA GLU A 281 -31.65 -6.85 6.75
C GLU A 281 -31.81 -6.87 8.27
N GLU A 282 -32.60 -5.94 8.81
CA GLU A 282 -33.27 -6.08 10.11
C GLU A 282 -32.39 -6.30 11.36
N VAL A 283 -31.12 -5.84 11.35
CA VAL A 283 -30.29 -5.83 12.57
C VAL A 283 -30.50 -4.53 13.37
N ASN A 284 -29.98 -3.41 12.86
CA ASN A 284 -30.23 -2.06 13.34
C ASN A 284 -29.74 -1.06 12.28
N GLU A 285 -30.06 0.24 12.44
CA GLU A 285 -29.67 1.27 11.45
C GLU A 285 -28.16 1.28 11.15
N TYR A 286 -27.32 1.03 12.16
CA TYR A 286 -25.88 1.02 11.98
C TYR A 286 -25.39 -0.18 11.18
N GLU A 287 -25.77 -1.38 11.62
CA GLU A 287 -25.36 -2.64 11.00
C GLU A 287 -25.92 -2.82 9.58
N ASN A 288 -27.08 -2.22 9.30
CA ASN A 288 -27.75 -2.37 8.01
C ASN A 288 -27.12 -1.52 6.90
N ASN A 289 -26.21 -0.58 7.20
CA ASN A 289 -25.75 0.43 6.24
C ASN A 289 -24.23 0.44 5.98
N PHE A 290 -23.54 -0.68 6.25
CA PHE A 290 -22.12 -0.88 5.92
C PHE A 290 -21.86 -1.40 4.50
N GLY A 291 -22.89 -1.91 3.84
CA GLY A 291 -22.78 -2.63 2.59
C GLY A 291 -22.18 -1.82 1.46
N LEU A 292 -21.30 -2.45 0.69
CA LEU A 292 -20.92 -1.92 -0.62
C LEU A 292 -22.05 -2.13 -1.65
N LEU A 293 -22.88 -3.15 -1.45
CA LEU A 293 -24.08 -3.43 -2.23
C LEU A 293 -25.34 -3.16 -1.40
N THR A 294 -26.47 -2.91 -2.07
CA THR A 294 -27.79 -2.98 -1.42
C THR A 294 -28.07 -4.41 -0.93
N VAL A 295 -29.09 -4.57 -0.08
CA VAL A 295 -29.65 -5.88 0.30
C VAL A 295 -29.85 -6.81 -0.91
N ASP A 296 -30.38 -6.29 -2.02
CA ASP A 296 -30.64 -7.06 -3.25
C ASP A 296 -29.42 -7.30 -4.17
N MET A 297 -28.21 -6.97 -3.70
CA MET A 297 -26.94 -7.05 -4.43
C MET A 297 -26.84 -6.07 -5.63
N LYS A 298 -27.48 -4.90 -5.55
CA LYS A 298 -27.30 -3.79 -6.51
C LYS A 298 -26.10 -2.93 -6.07
N PRO A 299 -25.27 -2.41 -6.99
CA PRO A 299 -24.12 -1.60 -6.65
C PRO A 299 -24.51 -0.31 -5.93
N LEU A 300 -23.80 0.02 -4.86
CA LEU A 300 -23.72 1.38 -4.31
C LEU A 300 -22.39 2.01 -4.75
N PRO A 301 -22.19 3.33 -4.59
CA PRO A 301 -20.94 3.99 -5.00
C PRO A 301 -19.67 3.36 -4.42
N ALA A 302 -19.75 2.75 -3.22
CA ALA A 302 -18.64 2.04 -2.61
C ALA A 302 -18.28 0.74 -3.35
N TRP A 303 -19.24 0.04 -3.94
CA TRP A 303 -18.97 -1.12 -4.81
C TRP A 303 -18.29 -0.71 -6.11
N ASP A 304 -18.73 0.38 -6.73
CA ASP A 304 -18.12 0.88 -7.96
C ASP A 304 -16.65 1.25 -7.71
N TRP A 305 -16.37 1.95 -6.61
CA TRP A 305 -15.00 2.22 -6.17
C TRP A 305 -14.21 0.94 -5.90
N TYR A 306 -14.75 0.01 -5.12
CA TYR A 306 -14.08 -1.25 -4.81
C TYR A 306 -13.73 -2.01 -6.09
N SER A 307 -14.61 -2.04 -7.09
CA SER A 307 -14.41 -2.72 -8.38
C SER A 307 -13.27 -2.12 -9.21
N LEU A 308 -12.89 -0.86 -8.95
CA LEU A 308 -11.76 -0.19 -9.61
C LEU A 308 -10.39 -0.47 -8.95
N ILE A 309 -10.36 -1.10 -7.77
CA ILE A 309 -9.10 -1.50 -7.12
C ILE A 309 -8.44 -2.56 -8.00
N LEU A 310 -7.17 -2.32 -8.39
CA LEU A 310 -6.39 -3.24 -9.23
C LEU A 310 -6.12 -4.54 -8.50
N ILE A 311 -5.98 -5.65 -9.24
CA ILE A 311 -5.65 -6.95 -8.65
C ILE A 311 -4.30 -6.89 -7.92
N GLY A 312 -3.32 -6.25 -8.54
CA GLY A 312 -1.97 -6.02 -8.05
C GLY A 312 -1.28 -4.95 -8.90
N PRO A 313 0.06 -4.82 -8.85
CA PRO A 313 0.76 -3.86 -9.68
C PRO A 313 0.48 -4.08 -11.17
N TYR A 314 0.16 -3.02 -11.90
CA TYR A 314 -0.25 -3.07 -13.31
C TYR A 314 -1.43 -4.02 -13.58
N ASP A 315 -2.31 -4.18 -12.59
CA ASP A 315 -3.49 -5.05 -12.63
C ASP A 315 -3.17 -6.54 -12.87
N LYS A 316 -1.98 -6.97 -12.40
CA LYS A 316 -1.54 -8.36 -12.47
C LYS A 316 -1.43 -8.96 -11.08
N GLU A 317 -1.66 -10.27 -10.99
CA GLU A 317 -1.41 -11.02 -9.77
C GLU A 317 0.07 -10.95 -9.38
N ARG A 318 0.30 -10.78 -8.08
CA ARG A 318 1.63 -10.61 -7.53
C ARG A 318 2.35 -11.97 -7.50
N THR A 319 3.48 -12.08 -8.20
CA THR A 319 4.34 -13.26 -8.11
C THR A 319 5.04 -13.23 -6.76
N GLY A 320 4.87 -14.25 -5.90
CA GLY A 320 5.30 -14.22 -4.49
C GLY A 320 6.71 -13.68 -4.21
N LEU A 321 6.93 -13.23 -2.96
CA LEU A 321 8.09 -12.40 -2.53
C LEU A 321 9.44 -12.88 -3.07
N GLY A 322 9.78 -14.17 -2.94
CA GLY A 322 11.09 -14.68 -3.40
C GLY A 322 11.34 -14.48 -4.91
N LYS A 323 10.31 -14.57 -5.74
CA LYS A 323 10.43 -14.34 -7.20
C LYS A 323 10.54 -12.86 -7.51
N GLU A 324 9.84 -12.00 -6.77
CA GLU A 324 10.01 -10.55 -6.88
C GLU A 324 11.41 -10.11 -6.47
N GLU A 325 11.97 -10.66 -5.38
CA GLU A 325 13.32 -10.38 -4.91
C GLU A 325 14.36 -10.79 -5.96
N GLU A 326 14.22 -11.96 -6.57
CA GLU A 326 15.08 -12.42 -7.66
C GLU A 326 15.04 -11.43 -8.85
N ARG A 327 13.84 -11.01 -9.24
CA ARG A 327 13.65 -10.07 -10.35
C ARG A 327 14.14 -8.66 -10.02
N ALA A 328 13.99 -8.22 -8.77
CA ALA A 328 14.54 -6.96 -8.28
C ALA A 328 16.07 -6.97 -8.33
N ALA A 329 16.70 -8.08 -7.92
CA ALA A 329 18.15 -8.25 -8.00
C ALA A 329 18.64 -8.25 -9.46
N ASP A 330 17.92 -8.91 -10.38
CA ASP A 330 18.20 -8.86 -11.82
C ASP A 330 18.09 -7.43 -12.38
N LEU A 331 17.01 -6.72 -12.06
CA LEU A 331 16.83 -5.33 -12.46
C LEU A 331 18.00 -4.46 -11.97
N ARG A 332 18.36 -4.57 -10.68
CA ARG A 332 19.46 -3.82 -10.08
C ARG A 332 20.77 -4.05 -10.84
N ARG A 333 21.16 -5.31 -11.06
CA ARG A 333 22.40 -5.65 -11.80
C ARG A 333 22.40 -5.02 -13.20
N ARG A 334 21.27 -5.06 -13.91
CA ARG A 334 21.17 -4.50 -15.27
C ARG A 334 21.21 -2.97 -15.27
N MET A 335 20.61 -2.32 -14.29
CA MET A 335 20.68 -0.87 -14.13
C MET A 335 22.08 -0.41 -13.69
N GLU A 336 22.79 -1.17 -12.86
CA GLU A 336 24.18 -0.89 -12.48
C GLU A 336 25.16 -0.98 -13.67
N HIS A 337 24.85 -1.71 -14.73
CA HIS A 337 25.62 -1.62 -15.98
C HIS A 337 25.57 -0.22 -16.60
N SER A 338 24.40 0.45 -16.47
CA SER A 338 24.17 1.80 -17.02
C SER A 338 24.67 2.90 -16.09
N PHE A 339 24.52 2.78 -14.77
CA PHE A 339 24.90 3.82 -13.82
C PHE A 339 26.27 3.59 -13.15
N GLY A 340 26.71 2.34 -13.06
CA GLY A 340 27.77 1.86 -12.18
C GLY A 340 27.21 1.29 -10.86
N ALA A 341 28.00 0.44 -10.21
CA ALA A 341 27.62 -0.24 -8.97
C ALA A 341 27.34 0.76 -7.85
N GLY A 342 26.17 0.65 -7.19
CA GLY A 342 25.76 1.58 -6.13
C GLY A 342 25.39 2.99 -6.59
N LEU A 343 25.31 3.25 -7.91
CA LEU A 343 25.08 4.58 -8.49
C LEU A 343 23.68 4.76 -9.08
N ILE A 344 22.78 3.79 -8.91
CA ILE A 344 21.40 3.90 -9.40
C ILE A 344 20.72 5.07 -8.68
N PRO A 345 20.23 6.09 -9.41
CA PRO A 345 19.70 7.29 -8.81
C PRO A 345 18.21 7.16 -8.45
N VAL A 346 17.85 6.07 -7.78
CA VAL A 346 16.49 5.75 -7.35
C VAL A 346 16.51 5.60 -5.83
N SER A 347 15.66 6.33 -5.12
CA SER A 347 15.54 6.21 -3.68
C SER A 347 14.99 4.83 -3.28
N ALA A 348 15.26 4.40 -2.05
CA ALA A 348 14.70 3.17 -1.49
C ALA A 348 13.15 3.17 -1.56
N GLU A 349 12.53 4.32 -1.33
CA GLU A 349 11.08 4.53 -1.43
C GLU A 349 10.53 4.32 -2.85
N ASN A 350 11.26 4.73 -3.89
CA ASN A 350 10.82 4.61 -5.28
C ASN A 350 11.23 3.28 -5.93
N TRP A 351 12.15 2.53 -5.31
CA TRP A 351 12.63 1.26 -5.83
C TRP A 351 11.52 0.22 -6.09
N PRO A 352 10.53 0.03 -5.20
CA PRO A 352 9.42 -0.90 -5.44
C PRO A 352 8.61 -0.59 -6.71
N GLN A 353 8.48 0.68 -7.09
CA GLN A 353 7.77 1.06 -8.33
C GLN A 353 8.54 0.61 -9.57
N PHE A 354 9.87 0.70 -9.55
CA PHE A 354 10.74 0.24 -10.64
C PHE A 354 10.70 -1.28 -10.78
N VAL A 355 10.76 -1.98 -9.64
CA VAL A 355 10.58 -3.45 -9.62
C VAL A 355 9.22 -3.82 -10.19
N SER A 356 8.15 -3.13 -9.76
CA SER A 356 6.80 -3.39 -10.26
C SER A 356 6.67 -3.14 -11.77
N ALA A 357 7.26 -2.06 -12.27
CA ALA A 357 7.29 -1.76 -13.70
C ALA A 357 8.02 -2.84 -14.51
N TYR A 358 9.13 -3.36 -13.99
CA TYR A 358 9.90 -4.42 -14.62
C TYR A 358 9.21 -5.79 -14.58
N VAL A 359 8.65 -6.14 -13.43
CA VAL A 359 8.04 -7.47 -13.19
C VAL A 359 6.66 -7.55 -13.83
N TYR A 360 5.82 -6.54 -13.62
CA TYR A 360 4.41 -6.57 -14.02
C TYR A 360 4.11 -5.65 -15.20
N GLY A 361 4.69 -4.45 -15.21
CA GLY A 361 4.47 -3.47 -16.28
C GLY A 361 5.10 -3.84 -17.62
N GLY A 362 6.02 -4.81 -17.65
CA GLY A 362 6.72 -5.22 -18.87
C GLY A 362 7.72 -4.18 -19.40
N TYR A 363 8.12 -3.22 -18.56
CA TYR A 363 9.04 -2.17 -18.96
C TYR A 363 10.45 -2.74 -19.22
N PRO A 364 11.07 -2.41 -20.36
CA PRO A 364 12.45 -2.79 -20.60
C PRO A 364 13.37 -1.98 -19.68
N VAL A 365 14.52 -2.56 -19.31
CA VAL A 365 15.52 -1.90 -18.44
C VAL A 365 15.92 -0.53 -18.99
N GLN A 366 16.02 -0.38 -20.30
CA GLN A 366 16.35 0.89 -20.95
C GLN A 366 15.33 2.00 -20.61
N ALA A 367 14.03 1.68 -20.59
CA ALA A 367 13.00 2.64 -20.23
C ALA A 367 13.10 3.05 -18.76
N LEU A 368 13.39 2.08 -17.87
CA LEU A 368 13.60 2.31 -16.45
C LEU A 368 14.86 3.14 -16.19
N VAL A 369 15.96 2.88 -16.90
CA VAL A 369 17.17 3.70 -16.84
C VAL A 369 16.89 5.15 -17.27
N GLN A 370 16.10 5.37 -18.32
CA GLN A 370 15.68 6.71 -18.71
C GLN A 370 14.78 7.37 -17.66
N ALA A 371 13.92 6.60 -17.00
CA ALA A 371 13.06 7.10 -15.93
C ALA A 371 13.91 7.57 -14.75
N ALA A 372 14.88 6.75 -14.32
CA ALA A 372 15.83 7.11 -13.28
C ALA A 372 16.67 8.35 -13.66
N ARG A 373 16.94 8.56 -14.95
CA ARG A 373 17.67 9.74 -15.46
C ARG A 373 16.84 11.02 -15.48
N PHE A 374 15.56 10.95 -15.84
CA PHE A 374 14.70 12.11 -16.08
C PHE A 374 13.57 12.31 -15.07
N GLY A 375 13.67 11.68 -13.89
CA GLY A 375 12.74 11.89 -12.79
C GLY A 375 11.39 11.17 -13.00
N GLY A 376 11.42 9.92 -13.44
CA GLY A 376 10.28 9.00 -13.46
C GLY A 376 9.40 9.05 -14.71
N LYS A 377 9.47 10.12 -15.51
CA LYS A 377 8.47 10.45 -16.55
C LYS A 377 8.32 9.45 -17.72
N THR A 378 9.25 8.52 -17.88
CA THR A 378 9.18 7.48 -18.93
C THR A 378 8.58 6.16 -18.44
N VAL A 379 8.12 6.09 -17.17
CA VAL A 379 7.41 4.95 -16.58
C VAL A 379 6.09 5.44 -16.02
N HIS A 380 4.98 4.79 -16.39
CA HIS A 380 3.66 5.10 -15.86
C HIS A 380 3.36 4.16 -14.68
N PRO A 381 2.79 4.64 -13.57
CA PRO A 381 2.59 3.83 -12.36
C PRO A 381 1.65 2.62 -12.55
N SER A 382 0.74 2.68 -13.52
CA SER A 382 -0.30 1.65 -13.72
C SER A 382 -0.50 1.17 -15.17
N ILE A 383 0.11 1.81 -16.16
CA ILE A 383 -0.11 1.47 -17.58
C ILE A 383 1.07 0.65 -18.05
N GLY A 384 0.81 -0.56 -18.56
CA GLY A 384 1.87 -1.43 -19.07
C GLY A 384 2.63 -0.84 -20.25
N TRP A 385 3.88 -1.26 -20.41
CA TRP A 385 4.83 -0.80 -21.42
C TRP A 385 4.26 -0.78 -22.85
N ASP A 386 3.58 -1.84 -23.26
CA ASP A 386 3.08 -1.97 -24.62
C ASP A 386 2.03 -0.92 -25.00
N SER A 387 1.29 -0.42 -24.01
CA SER A 387 0.37 0.70 -24.18
C SER A 387 1.10 2.03 -24.00
N TRP A 388 1.89 2.16 -22.93
CA TRP A 388 2.53 3.41 -22.55
C TRP A 388 3.50 3.94 -23.61
N LYS A 389 4.30 3.08 -24.23
CA LYS A 389 5.31 3.48 -25.23
C LYS A 389 4.74 4.20 -26.45
N ASN A 390 3.43 4.06 -26.68
CA ASN A 390 2.75 4.61 -27.84
C ASN A 390 2.06 5.96 -27.56
N THR A 391 2.01 6.42 -26.30
CA THR A 391 1.36 7.68 -25.94
C THR A 391 2.18 8.90 -26.39
N ASP A 392 1.51 10.01 -26.66
CA ASP A 392 2.18 11.27 -27.01
C ASP A 392 2.97 11.83 -25.84
N GLU A 393 2.51 11.58 -24.62
CA GLU A 393 3.21 11.92 -23.39
C GLU A 393 4.56 11.20 -23.29
N TYR A 394 4.59 9.87 -23.50
CA TYR A 394 5.84 9.13 -23.55
C TYR A 394 6.76 9.62 -24.67
N LYS A 395 6.21 9.84 -25.87
CA LYS A 395 6.97 10.36 -27.03
C LYS A 395 7.59 11.73 -26.75
N GLY A 396 6.92 12.58 -25.98
CA GLY A 396 7.43 13.87 -25.54
C GLY A 396 8.64 13.77 -24.60
N PHE A 397 8.80 12.67 -23.87
CA PHE A 397 9.91 12.47 -22.93
C PHE A 397 11.14 11.78 -23.55
N ILE A 398 11.00 11.02 -24.63
CA ILE A 398 12.08 10.22 -25.24
C ILE A 398 12.94 10.95 -26.28
N GLY A 399 12.87 12.28 -26.37
CA GLY A 399 13.61 13.08 -27.36
C GLY A 399 15.15 13.10 -27.25
N LYS A 400 15.77 12.18 -26.51
CA LYS A 400 17.24 12.12 -26.31
C LYS A 400 17.77 10.73 -26.63
N ASN A 401 18.59 10.66 -27.68
CA ASN A 401 19.24 9.44 -28.14
C ASN A 401 19.99 8.72 -27.01
N TRP A 402 19.78 7.41 -26.90
CA TRP A 402 20.53 6.51 -26.03
C TRP A 402 21.58 5.80 -26.88
N ASN A 403 22.85 6.02 -26.55
CA ASN A 403 23.97 5.24 -27.08
C ASN A 403 24.42 4.34 -25.94
N GLU A 404 24.34 3.03 -26.15
CA GLU A 404 24.64 1.99 -25.17
C GLU A 404 25.97 2.25 -24.42
N GLY A 405 25.96 2.17 -23.08
CA GLY A 405 27.13 2.41 -22.23
C GLY A 405 26.80 3.02 -20.86
N ARG A 406 27.84 3.35 -20.08
CA ARG A 406 27.66 4.06 -18.80
C ARG A 406 27.12 5.48 -19.06
N LEU A 407 26.06 5.84 -18.35
CA LEU A 407 25.45 7.16 -18.40
C LEU A 407 26.42 8.22 -17.90
N VAL A 408 26.71 9.16 -18.81
CA VAL A 408 27.34 10.43 -18.48
C VAL A 408 26.30 11.31 -17.79
N TYR A 409 26.62 11.79 -16.58
CA TYR A 409 25.73 12.56 -15.73
C TYR A 409 25.81 14.06 -16.03
N ALA A 410 26.75 14.77 -15.43
CA ALA A 410 26.94 16.21 -15.59
C ALA A 410 28.35 16.48 -16.14
N TYR A 411 28.46 17.48 -17.01
CA TYR A 411 29.75 17.93 -17.57
C TYR A 411 30.61 16.83 -18.21
N GLY A 412 30.00 15.84 -18.87
CA GLY A 412 30.79 14.78 -19.48
C GLY A 412 31.37 13.77 -18.47
N GLN A 413 30.95 13.79 -17.20
CA GLN A 413 31.46 12.90 -16.15
C GLN A 413 30.41 11.88 -15.69
N PRO A 414 30.84 10.65 -15.32
CA PRO A 414 29.94 9.68 -14.69
C PRO A 414 29.48 10.19 -13.31
N ARG A 415 28.29 9.78 -12.86
CA ARG A 415 27.79 10.12 -11.52
C ARG A 415 28.72 9.51 -10.44
N GLN A 416 28.91 10.20 -9.33
CA GLN A 416 29.60 9.70 -8.14
C GLN A 416 28.60 9.06 -7.16
N LEU A 417 29.12 8.31 -6.18
CA LEU A 417 28.30 7.69 -5.13
C LEU A 417 27.52 8.76 -4.37
N PHE A 418 26.29 8.45 -3.97
CA PHE A 418 25.41 9.40 -3.28
C PHE A 418 26.09 9.99 -2.03
N ASP A 419 26.72 9.14 -1.22
CA ASP A 419 27.46 9.59 -0.03
C ASP A 419 28.62 10.52 -0.37
N THR A 420 29.27 10.30 -1.52
CA THR A 420 30.32 11.20 -2.03
C THR A 420 29.73 12.54 -2.47
N GLU A 421 28.59 12.54 -3.17
CA GLU A 421 27.88 13.77 -3.54
C GLU A 421 27.42 14.56 -2.31
N VAL A 422 26.90 13.88 -1.28
CA VAL A 422 26.49 14.50 -0.01
C VAL A 422 27.71 15.09 0.72
N ALA A 423 28.82 14.34 0.81
CA ALA A 423 30.05 14.83 1.43
C ALA A 423 30.58 16.07 0.70
N LYS A 424 30.61 16.06 -0.64
CA LYS A 424 31.02 17.20 -1.46
C LYS A 424 30.04 18.39 -1.37
N SER A 425 28.74 18.13 -1.25
CA SER A 425 27.75 19.18 -1.01
C SER A 425 27.98 19.86 0.34
N ARG A 426 28.32 19.09 1.39
CA ARG A 426 28.66 19.64 2.71
C ARG A 426 29.97 20.42 2.68
N GLU A 427 30.98 19.90 1.97
CA GLU A 427 32.26 20.60 1.74
C GLU A 427 32.03 21.97 1.07
N LEU A 428 31.25 22.00 -0.01
CA LEU A 428 30.89 23.25 -0.69
C LEU A 428 30.14 24.21 0.22
N GLN A 429 29.15 23.69 0.96
CA GLN A 429 28.36 24.48 1.91
C GLN A 429 29.27 25.13 2.97
N GLN A 430 30.18 24.36 3.56
CA GLN A 430 31.12 24.87 4.56
C GLN A 430 32.10 25.88 3.97
N ALA A 431 32.61 25.65 2.75
CA ALA A 431 33.47 26.59 2.05
C ALA A 431 32.77 27.93 1.76
N ILE A 432 31.47 27.90 1.43
CA ILE A 432 30.67 29.11 1.23
C ILE A 432 30.47 29.84 2.57
N TYR A 433 29.97 29.17 3.61
CA TYR A 433 29.66 29.80 4.89
C TYR A 433 30.87 30.30 5.69
N SER A 434 32.05 29.74 5.43
CA SER A 434 33.29 30.19 6.08
C SER A 434 33.80 31.52 5.54
N GLN A 435 33.54 31.84 4.26
CA GLN A 435 34.14 32.98 3.57
C GLN A 435 33.12 34.07 3.17
N TYR A 436 31.85 33.71 2.98
CA TYR A 436 30.85 34.58 2.36
C TYR A 436 29.60 34.76 3.24
N ASP A 437 28.95 35.91 3.10
CA ASP A 437 27.69 36.22 3.79
C ASP A 437 26.50 35.54 3.07
N SER A 438 26.31 34.26 3.36
CA SER A 438 25.39 33.35 2.64
C SER A 438 23.94 33.84 2.45
N PRO A 439 23.27 34.50 3.41
CA PRO A 439 21.91 35.04 3.22
C PRO A 439 21.80 36.03 2.06
N ARG A 440 22.92 36.61 1.60
CA ARG A 440 22.94 37.59 0.51
C ARG A 440 23.32 37.00 -0.84
N LEU A 441 23.60 35.70 -0.94
CA LEU A 441 24.20 35.09 -2.13
C LEU A 441 23.20 34.58 -3.18
N GLY A 442 21.89 34.76 -2.97
CA GLY A 442 20.87 34.27 -3.91
C GLY A 442 20.84 32.74 -4.07
N ILE A 443 21.49 32.00 -3.16
CA ILE A 443 21.49 30.54 -3.13
C ILE A 443 20.22 30.08 -2.42
N SER A 444 19.43 29.25 -3.11
CA SER A 444 18.16 28.72 -2.63
C SER A 444 18.12 27.21 -2.76
N PHE A 445 17.12 26.58 -2.15
CA PHE A 445 16.88 25.15 -2.31
C PHE A 445 16.71 24.75 -3.79
N ASP A 446 16.06 25.60 -4.59
CA ASP A 446 15.77 25.32 -6.00
C ASP A 446 17.03 25.29 -6.86
N ASN A 447 18.00 26.14 -6.53
CA ASN A 447 19.18 26.35 -7.37
C ASN A 447 20.44 25.61 -6.84
N TRP A 448 20.39 25.15 -5.58
CA TRP A 448 21.45 24.40 -4.92
C TRP A 448 21.88 23.14 -5.68
N PRO A 449 20.97 22.27 -6.19
CA PRO A 449 21.38 21.07 -6.92
C PRO A 449 22.21 21.38 -8.17
N LYS A 450 21.92 22.50 -8.85
CA LYS A 450 22.67 22.94 -10.03
C LYS A 450 24.08 23.40 -9.65
N LEU A 451 24.21 24.16 -8.57
CA LEU A 451 25.49 24.64 -8.06
C LEU A 451 26.38 23.50 -7.55
N VAL A 452 25.81 22.53 -6.82
CA VAL A 452 26.52 21.33 -6.39
C VAL A 452 27.02 20.53 -7.59
N LYS A 453 26.21 20.36 -8.65
CA LYS A 453 26.66 19.68 -9.87
C LYS A 453 27.85 20.38 -10.52
N ALA A 454 27.81 21.70 -10.62
CA ALA A 454 28.91 22.49 -11.17
C ALA A 454 30.21 22.31 -10.37
N TYR A 455 30.12 22.31 -9.04
CA TYR A 455 31.26 22.07 -8.16
C TYR A 455 31.80 20.63 -8.29
N VAL A 456 30.93 19.63 -8.15
CA VAL A 456 31.32 18.21 -8.09
C VAL A 456 31.82 17.69 -9.43
N TYR A 457 31.16 18.06 -10.53
CA TYR A 457 31.40 17.47 -11.85
C TYR A 457 32.01 18.44 -12.85
N GLY A 458 31.65 19.73 -12.75
CA GLY A 458 32.14 20.77 -13.64
C GLY A 458 33.52 21.32 -13.24
N GLY A 459 33.98 21.04 -12.02
CA GLY A 459 35.26 21.53 -11.50
C GLY A 459 35.26 23.03 -11.23
N TYR A 460 34.08 23.63 -11.00
CA TYR A 460 33.95 25.06 -10.75
C TYR A 460 34.47 25.41 -9.34
N PRO A 461 35.28 26.48 -9.18
CA PRO A 461 35.73 26.94 -7.87
C PRO A 461 34.57 27.57 -7.08
N VAL A 462 34.69 27.57 -5.76
CA VAL A 462 33.67 28.12 -4.83
C VAL A 462 33.28 29.55 -5.19
N GLU A 463 34.25 30.40 -5.57
CA GLU A 463 33.98 31.78 -5.96
C GLU A 463 33.06 31.88 -7.20
N ALA A 464 33.26 31.03 -8.21
CA ALA A 464 32.40 30.99 -9.39
C ALA A 464 30.99 30.52 -9.05
N ILE A 465 30.86 29.58 -8.10
CA ILE A 465 29.58 29.09 -7.59
C ILE A 465 28.82 30.22 -6.86
N VAL A 466 29.51 30.95 -5.98
CA VAL A 466 28.90 32.05 -5.23
C VAL A 466 28.41 33.16 -6.16
N ARG A 467 29.22 33.54 -7.15
CA ARG A 467 28.84 34.52 -8.18
C ARG A 467 27.64 34.07 -9.01
N ALA A 468 27.50 32.77 -9.25
CA ALA A 468 26.38 32.23 -10.02
C ALA A 468 25.05 32.40 -9.28
N GLY A 469 25.04 32.25 -7.95
CA GLY A 469 23.86 32.54 -7.13
C GLY A 469 23.44 34.02 -7.14
N LEU A 470 24.41 34.93 -7.25
CA LEU A 470 24.19 36.38 -7.25
C LEU A 470 23.80 36.97 -8.62
N TYR A 471 24.29 36.38 -9.71
CA TYR A 471 24.31 37.01 -11.03
C TYR A 471 23.77 36.10 -12.13
N ASP A 472 22.56 35.56 -11.95
CA ASP A 472 21.83 34.76 -12.94
C ASP A 472 22.68 33.67 -13.60
N PHE A 473 23.49 32.96 -12.79
CA PHE A 473 24.35 31.87 -13.27
C PHE A 473 25.41 32.25 -14.31
N ALA A 474 25.73 33.53 -14.52
CA ALA A 474 26.69 33.97 -15.54
C ALA A 474 28.10 33.35 -15.40
N THR A 475 28.49 32.91 -14.20
CA THR A 475 29.80 32.28 -13.92
C THR A 475 29.76 30.75 -13.93
N VAL A 476 28.62 30.12 -14.20
CA VAL A 476 28.46 28.65 -14.24
C VAL A 476 27.67 28.23 -15.48
N SER A 477 28.31 27.51 -16.39
CA SER A 477 27.60 26.80 -17.46
C SER A 477 26.92 25.55 -16.92
N GLU A 478 25.78 25.16 -17.49
CA GLU A 478 25.09 23.91 -17.17
C GLU A 478 25.75 22.67 -17.78
N THR A 479 26.56 22.85 -18.83
CA THR A 479 27.04 21.74 -19.66
C THR A 479 28.55 21.77 -19.90
N VAL A 480 29.20 22.94 -19.80
CA VAL A 480 30.63 23.12 -20.09
C VAL A 480 31.45 23.12 -18.80
N LYS A 481 32.54 22.34 -18.76
CA LYS A 481 33.45 22.28 -17.59
C LYS A 481 34.11 23.63 -17.35
N TRP A 482 34.47 23.92 -16.10
CA TRP A 482 35.12 25.17 -15.71
C TRP A 482 36.42 25.42 -16.46
N SER A 483 37.21 24.37 -16.73
CA SER A 483 38.48 24.45 -17.46
C SER A 483 38.33 25.12 -18.83
N GLU A 484 37.17 24.95 -19.47
CA GLU A 484 36.79 25.52 -20.77
C GLU A 484 35.97 26.80 -20.59
N TRP A 485 34.96 26.78 -19.70
CA TRP A 485 34.03 27.89 -19.49
C TRP A 485 34.71 29.17 -19.01
N ARG A 486 35.78 29.04 -18.22
CA ARG A 486 36.52 30.19 -17.67
C ARG A 486 37.09 31.13 -18.74
N GLY A 487 37.26 30.66 -19.98
CA GLY A 487 37.72 31.49 -21.10
C GLY A 487 36.61 32.24 -21.85
N SER A 488 35.34 32.01 -21.51
CA SER A 488 34.20 32.63 -22.20
C SER A 488 34.10 34.13 -21.87
N ALA A 489 33.59 34.91 -22.84
CA ALA A 489 33.36 36.35 -22.65
C ALA A 489 32.36 36.61 -21.51
N GLU A 490 31.35 35.75 -21.36
CA GLU A 490 30.33 35.85 -20.30
C GLU A 490 30.94 35.64 -18.91
N TYR A 491 31.77 34.61 -18.75
CA TYR A 491 32.48 34.38 -17.49
C TYR A 491 33.40 35.55 -17.16
N GLN A 492 34.20 36.01 -18.12
CA GLN A 492 35.14 37.13 -17.94
C GLN A 492 34.44 38.45 -17.58
N ALA A 493 33.26 38.71 -18.15
CA ALA A 493 32.46 39.89 -17.81
C ALA A 493 31.86 39.80 -16.39
N ALA A 494 31.63 38.60 -15.87
CA ALA A 494 30.97 38.38 -14.58
C ALA A 494 31.95 38.31 -13.38
N ILE A 495 33.22 37.95 -13.60
CA ILE A 495 34.22 37.87 -12.52
C ILE A 495 34.66 39.23 -11.97
N GLY A 496 34.38 40.34 -12.67
CA GLY A 496 34.66 41.69 -12.17
C GLY A 496 33.66 42.21 -11.14
N LYS A 497 32.54 41.50 -10.90
CA LYS A 497 31.49 41.91 -9.97
C LYS A 497 31.90 41.64 -8.50
N SER A 498 31.39 42.39 -7.54
CA SER A 498 31.76 42.17 -6.12
C SER A 498 31.07 40.93 -5.55
N VAL A 499 31.61 40.35 -4.48
CA VAL A 499 30.96 39.26 -3.74
C VAL A 499 30.92 39.64 -2.26
N PRO A 500 29.78 39.52 -1.56
CA PRO A 500 29.70 39.85 -0.15
C PRO A 500 30.52 38.84 0.69
N LEU A 501 31.67 39.29 1.19
CA LEU A 501 32.47 38.54 2.15
C LEU A 501 31.86 38.63 3.55
N LYS A 502 32.12 37.62 4.37
CA LYS A 502 31.83 37.68 5.80
C LYS A 502 32.70 38.77 6.43
N ALA A 503 32.11 39.68 7.21
CA ALA A 503 32.91 40.63 7.99
C ALA A 503 33.69 39.85 9.07
N GLU A 504 34.96 40.23 9.30
CA GLU A 504 35.81 39.63 10.35
C GLU A 504 35.26 39.85 11.76
#